data_AF-A0A7C4ZNA7-F1
#
_entry.id   AF-A0A7C4ZNA7-F1
#
_cell.length_a   1.000
_cell.length_b   1.000
_cell.length_c   1.000
_cell.angle_alpha   90.00
_cell.angle_beta   90.00
_cell.angle_gamma   90.00
#
_symmetry.space_group_name_H-M   'P 1'
#
loop_
_entity.id
_entity.type
_entity.pdbx_description
1 polymer ?
#
loop_
_entity_poly.entity_id
_entity_poly.type
_entity_poly.pdbx_seq_one_letter_code
_entity_poly.pdbx_strand_id
1 'polypeptide(L)'
;MSTITLARPSYVMNAEGQPEAVLIDIATWQLILERLQDIADNQILSEALADLNILASGNRPAGWKSWEEFEKELDAQEVAGELPD
;
A
#
# COMPACT_ATOMS: atom_id res chain seq x y z
N MET A 1 18.13 8.40 -0.21
CA MET A 1 16.82 8.82 -0.74
C MET A 1 17.07 9.84 -1.84
N SER A 2 16.59 9.57 -3.04
CA SER A 2 16.72 10.49 -4.17
C SER A 2 15.54 11.45 -4.21
N THR A 3 15.79 12.75 -4.27
CA THR A 3 14.77 13.80 -4.34
C THR A 3 14.35 13.98 -5.79
N ILE A 4 13.05 13.83 -6.11
CA ILE A 4 12.52 14.18 -7.43
C ILE A 4 12.45 15.70 -7.52
N THR A 5 13.25 16.28 -8.42
CA THR A 5 13.23 17.73 -8.69
C THR A 5 12.60 17.96 -10.05
N LEU A 6 11.40 18.54 -10.06
CA LEU A 6 10.72 18.96 -11.28
C LEU A 6 11.37 20.24 -11.82
N ALA A 7 12.26 20.11 -12.79
CA ALA A 7 12.84 21.25 -13.46
C ALA A 7 11.80 21.87 -14.41
N ARG A 8 11.27 23.06 -14.04
CA ARG A 8 10.37 23.89 -14.86
C ARG A 8 9.02 23.21 -15.19
N PRO A 9 8.15 23.00 -14.19
CA PRO A 9 6.79 22.51 -14.44
C PRO A 9 6.00 23.48 -15.32
N SER A 10 5.32 22.95 -16.34
CA SER A 10 4.38 23.72 -17.16
C SER A 10 2.99 23.56 -16.57
N TYR A 11 2.35 24.66 -16.18
CA TYR A 11 1.01 24.61 -15.59
C TYR A 11 -0.06 24.89 -16.65
N VAL A 12 -1.11 24.09 -16.64
CA VAL A 12 -2.35 24.38 -17.37
C VAL A 12 -3.22 25.21 -16.45
N MET A 13 -3.66 26.38 -16.92
CA MET A 13 -4.51 27.30 -16.17
C MET A 13 -5.95 27.17 -16.62
N ASN A 14 -6.87 27.23 -15.66
CA ASN A 14 -8.31 27.26 -15.91
C ASN A 14 -8.79 28.66 -16.36
N ALA A 15 -10.10 28.81 -16.58
CA ALA A 15 -10.70 30.07 -17.01
C ALA A 15 -10.59 31.20 -15.97
N GLU A 16 -10.44 30.87 -14.68
CA GLU A 16 -10.20 31.84 -13.60
C GLU A 16 -8.71 32.20 -13.42
N GLY A 17 -7.82 31.64 -14.24
CA GLY A 17 -6.37 31.87 -14.15
C GLY A 17 -5.69 31.09 -13.01
N GLN A 18 -6.33 30.04 -12.49
CA GLN A 18 -5.77 29.16 -11.47
C GLN A 18 -5.17 27.90 -12.12
N PRO A 19 -4.06 27.36 -11.61
CA PRO A 19 -3.48 26.12 -12.12
C PRO A 19 -4.41 24.93 -11.82
N GLU A 20 -4.83 24.22 -12.86
CA GLU A 20 -5.67 23.02 -12.74
C GLU A 20 -4.92 21.72 -13.05
N ALA A 21 -3.83 21.78 -13.83
CA ALA A 21 -3.00 20.63 -14.12
C ALA A 21 -1.53 21.03 -14.30
N VAL A 22 -0.65 20.02 -14.26
CA VAL A 22 0.79 20.17 -14.55
C VAL A 22 1.13 19.23 -15.71
N LEU A 23 1.74 19.80 -16.75
CA LEU A 23 2.33 19.05 -17.84
C LEU A 23 3.76 18.64 -17.44
N ILE A 24 4.01 17.34 -17.46
CA ILE A 24 5.32 16.73 -17.20
C ILE A 24 5.64 15.74 -18.32
N ASP A 25 6.92 15.46 -18.53
CA ASP A 25 7.32 14.39 -19.43
C ASP A 25 7.00 13.01 -18.83
N ILE A 26 6.90 12.01 -19.70
CA ILE A 26 6.48 10.67 -19.31
C ILE A 26 7.47 9.99 -18.34
N ALA A 27 8.76 10.27 -18.44
CA ALA A 27 9.76 9.67 -17.56
C ALA A 27 9.62 10.24 -16.14
N THR A 28 9.38 11.54 -16.03
CA THR A 28 9.06 12.18 -14.75
C THR A 28 7.78 11.63 -14.13
N TRP A 29 6.74 11.38 -14.93
CA TRP A 29 5.50 10.76 -14.43
C TRP A 29 5.75 9.34 -13.88
N GLN A 30 6.51 8.53 -14.61
CA GLN A 30 6.87 7.17 -14.16
C GLN A 30 7.64 7.19 -12.84
N LEU A 31 8.62 8.09 -12.69
CA LEU A 31 9.38 8.25 -11.45
C LEU A 31 8.50 8.66 -10.26
N ILE A 32 7.48 9.51 -10.48
CA ILE A 32 6.52 9.87 -9.43
C ILE A 32 5.73 8.63 -9.00
N LEU A 33 5.24 7.82 -9.95
CA LEU A 33 4.50 6.60 -9.66
C LEU A 33 5.35 5.58 -8.90
N GLU A 34 6.56 5.29 -9.39
CA GLU A 34 7.51 4.40 -8.72
C GLU A 34 7.79 4.87 -7.29
N ARG A 35 7.94 6.19 -7.09
CA ARG A 35 8.20 6.73 -5.75
C ARG A 35 7.01 6.61 -4.82
N LEU A 36 5.79 6.80 -5.32
CA LEU A 36 4.58 6.59 -4.52
C LEU A 36 4.44 5.13 -4.13
N GLN A 37 4.75 4.22 -5.06
CA GLN A 37 4.78 2.78 -4.80
C GLN A 37 5.83 2.42 -3.74
N ASP A 38 7.07 2.90 -3.88
CA ASP A 38 8.12 2.70 -2.88
C ASP A 38 7.68 3.14 -1.48
N ILE A 39 6.98 4.28 -1.36
CA ILE A 39 6.52 4.80 -0.07
C ILE A 39 5.46 3.86 0.54
N ALA A 40 4.49 3.44 -0.27
CA ALA A 40 3.46 2.50 0.17
C ALA A 40 4.07 1.15 0.56
N ASP A 41 4.99 0.61 -0.26
CA ASP A 41 5.65 -0.66 -0.03
C ASP A 41 6.54 -0.60 1.24
N ASN A 42 7.23 0.52 1.49
CA ASN A 42 7.99 0.71 2.72
C ASN A 42 7.09 0.72 3.96
N GLN A 43 5.87 1.24 3.85
CA GLN A 43 4.91 1.23 4.96
C GLN A 43 4.45 -0.21 5.25
N ILE A 44 4.09 -0.97 4.21
CA ILE A 44 3.74 -2.39 4.32
C ILE A 44 4.90 -3.19 4.93
N LEU A 45 6.13 -2.95 4.47
CA LEU A 45 7.32 -3.61 5.01
C LEU A 45 7.55 -3.25 6.48
N SER A 46 7.34 -1.98 6.87
CA SER A 46 7.47 -1.55 8.26
C SER A 46 6.45 -2.23 9.17
N GLU A 47 5.20 -2.37 8.71
CA GLU A 47 4.14 -3.07 9.45
C GLU A 47 4.47 -4.57 9.59
N ALA A 48 4.90 -5.21 8.49
CA ALA A 48 5.33 -6.61 8.51
C ALA A 48 6.53 -6.84 9.45
N LEU A 49 7.51 -5.92 9.49
CA LEU A 49 8.64 -6.00 10.41
C LEU A 49 8.21 -5.84 11.88
N ALA A 50 7.20 -5.01 12.15
CA ALA A 50 6.64 -4.89 13.50
C ALA A 50 6.00 -6.21 13.94
N ASP A 51 5.21 -6.83 13.09
CA ASP A 51 4.57 -8.13 13.35
C ASP A 51 5.61 -9.25 13.56
N LEU A 52 6.66 -9.28 12.73
CA LEU A 52 7.75 -10.25 12.89
C LEU A 52 8.52 -10.07 14.21
N ASN A 53 8.71 -8.83 14.67
CA ASN A 53 9.32 -8.59 15.98
C ASN A 53 8.44 -9.05 17.14
N ILE A 54 7.12 -8.84 17.04
CA ILE A 54 6.15 -9.36 18.01
C ILE A 54 6.23 -10.88 18.06
N LEU A 55 6.24 -11.56 16.90
CA LEU A 55 6.43 -13.01 16.80
C LEU A 55 7.74 -13.49 17.41
N ALA A 56 8.86 -12.82 17.09
CA ALA A 56 10.18 -13.15 17.63
C ALA A 56 10.24 -13.02 19.17
N SER A 57 9.43 -12.13 19.75
CA SER A 57 9.27 -12.00 21.21
C SER A 57 8.39 -13.09 21.85
N GLY A 58 7.88 -14.03 21.06
CA GLY A 58 7.00 -15.11 21.51
C GLY A 58 5.53 -14.70 21.64
N ASN A 59 5.17 -13.49 21.19
CA ASN A 59 3.80 -12.99 21.21
C ASN A 59 3.18 -13.10 19.82
N ARG A 60 1.86 -13.27 19.74
CA ARG A 60 1.15 -13.27 18.46
C ARG A 60 0.69 -11.85 18.11
N PRO A 61 0.95 -11.34 16.89
CA PRO A 61 0.43 -10.04 16.45
C PRO A 61 -1.09 -10.00 16.40
N ALA A 62 -1.65 -8.80 16.52
CA ALA A 62 -3.10 -8.61 16.50
C ALA A 62 -3.69 -8.96 15.13
N GLY A 63 -4.81 -9.69 15.12
CA GLY A 63 -5.47 -10.13 13.88
C GLY A 63 -4.85 -11.38 13.23
N TRP A 64 -3.71 -11.86 13.73
CA TRP A 64 -3.13 -13.11 13.29
C TRP A 64 -3.77 -14.29 14.03
N LYS A 65 -4.00 -15.38 13.31
CA LYS A 65 -4.51 -16.65 13.83
C LYS A 65 -3.57 -17.78 13.40
N SER A 66 -3.56 -18.87 14.16
CA SER A 66 -2.85 -20.06 13.70
C SER A 66 -3.57 -20.66 12.50
N TRP A 67 -2.86 -21.51 11.75
CA TRP A 67 -3.47 -22.21 10.62
C TRP A 67 -4.63 -23.08 11.08
N GLU A 68 -4.50 -23.76 12.23
CA GLU A 68 -5.55 -24.61 12.80
C GLU A 68 -6.78 -23.80 13.25
N GLU A 69 -6.58 -22.59 13.78
CA GLU A 69 -7.69 -21.68 14.11
C GLU A 69 -8.40 -21.20 12.85
N PHE A 70 -7.65 -20.90 11.79
CA PHE A 70 -8.21 -20.52 10.49
C PHE A 70 -8.97 -21.65 9.82
N GLU A 71 -8.38 -22.85 9.72
CA GLU A 71 -9.03 -24.04 9.14
C GLU A 71 -10.36 -24.32 9.84
N LYS A 72 -10.37 -24.28 11.17
CA LYS A 72 -11.60 -24.52 11.93
C LYS A 72 -12.70 -23.49 11.64
N GLU A 73 -12.34 -22.22 11.45
CA GLU A 73 -13.29 -21.19 11.05
C GLU A 73 -13.78 -21.37 9.61
N LEU A 74 -12.87 -21.75 8.70
CA LEU A 74 -13.19 -22.01 7.31
C LEU A 74 -14.14 -23.20 7.15
N ASP A 75 -13.84 -24.31 7.83
CA ASP A 75 -14.70 -25.51 7.87
C ASP A 75 -16.10 -25.16 8.44
N ALA A 76 -16.16 -24.28 9.44
CA ALA A 76 -17.43 -23.84 10.01
C ALA A 76 -18.25 -23.01 9.01
N GLN A 77 -17.60 -22.17 8.19
CA GLN A 77 -18.26 -21.38 7.14
C GLN A 77 -18.68 -22.24 5.94
N GLU A 78 -17.91 -23.26 5.59
CA GLU A 78 -18.29 -24.24 4.55
C GLU A 78 -19.54 -25.02 4.96
N VAL A 79 -19.57 -25.51 6.20
CA VAL A 79 -20.75 -26.20 6.75
C VAL A 79 -21.95 -25.27 6.86
N ALA A 80 -21.74 -23.97 7.09
CA ALA A 80 -22.80 -22.96 7.14
C ALA A 80 -23.32 -22.54 5.74
N GLY A 81 -22.65 -22.95 4.65
CA GLY A 81 -23.02 -22.57 3.28
C GLY A 81 -22.78 -21.09 2.98
N GLU A 82 -21.85 -20.44 3.71
CA GLU A 82 -21.55 -19.00 3.60
C GLU A 82 -20.36 -18.72 2.67
N LEU A 83 -19.70 -19.77 2.14
CA LEU A 83 -18.64 -19.65 1.14
C LEU A 83 -19.25 -19.60 -0.28
N PRO A 84 -18.82 -18.65 -1.14
CA PRO A 84 -19.20 -18.64 -2.55
C PRO A 84 -18.61 -19.85 -3.27
N ASP A 85 -19.40 -20.48 -4.15
CA ASP A 85 -19.01 -21.61 -5.01
C ASP A 85 -17.80 -21.28 -5.92
#